data_AF-A0A959YZK2-F1
#
_entry.id   AF-A0A959YZK2-F1
#
_cell.length_a   1.000
_cell.length_b   1.000
_cell.length_c   1.000
_cell.angle_alpha   90.00
_cell.angle_beta   90.00
_cell.angle_gamma   90.00
#
_symmetry.space_group_name_H-M   'P 1'
#
loop_
_entity.id
_entity.type
_entity.pdbx_description
1 polymer ?
#
loop_
_entity_poly.entity_id
_entity_poly.type
_entity_poly.pdbx_seq_one_letter_code
_entity_poly.pdbx_strand_id
1 'polypeptide(L)'
;DGLWVDGYDPVAYLLDRRAVKGDAHFSHTYQGATFHFVDQAHKDRFVKDPQAYLPAYGGWCAYAMGARNEKVTVDPETFKIKDGRVFLFYNRFFTNTLTDWNEDEGRLYPAAERNWAAFKHRP
;
A
#
# COMPACT_ATOMS: atom_id res chain seq x y z
N ASP A 1 6.05 17.60 -1.86
CA ASP A 1 5.36 16.45 -1.25
C ASP A 1 4.39 15.85 -2.23
N GLY A 2 4.37 14.51 -2.33
CA GLY A 2 3.46 13.78 -3.20
C GLY A 2 2.25 13.26 -2.41
N LEU A 3 1.08 13.25 -3.05
CA LEU A 3 -0.12 12.64 -2.48
C LEU A 3 0.07 11.12 -2.41
N TRP A 4 -0.16 10.53 -1.24
CA TRP A 4 0.00 9.10 -1.04
C TRP A 4 -1.17 8.34 -1.68
N VAL A 5 -0.87 7.41 -2.59
CA VAL A 5 -1.83 6.47 -3.23
C VAL A 5 -3.15 7.16 -3.62
N ASP A 6 -3.02 8.24 -4.40
CA ASP A 6 -4.12 9.07 -4.91
C ASP A 6 -5.10 9.61 -3.85
N GLY A 7 -4.65 9.68 -2.59
CA GLY A 7 -5.41 10.19 -1.45
C GLY A 7 -6.36 9.17 -0.83
N TYR A 8 -6.16 7.87 -1.08
CA TYR A 8 -6.90 6.83 -0.38
C TYR A 8 -6.43 6.71 1.06
N ASP A 9 -7.35 6.33 1.95
CA ASP A 9 -7.09 6.24 3.38
C ASP A 9 -6.38 4.92 3.72
N PRO A 10 -5.14 4.96 4.27
CA PRO A 10 -4.40 3.76 4.65
C PRO A 10 -5.09 2.95 5.76
N VAL A 11 -5.79 3.63 6.68
CA VAL A 11 -6.51 3.03 7.80
C VAL A 11 -7.75 2.29 7.30
N ALA A 12 -8.45 2.85 6.31
CA ALA A 12 -9.66 2.25 5.76
C ALA A 12 -9.40 0.86 5.15
N TYR A 13 -8.24 0.63 4.52
CA TYR A 13 -7.90 -0.69 3.98
C TYR A 13 -7.91 -1.78 5.06
N LEU A 14 -7.40 -1.49 6.26
CA LEU A 14 -7.34 -2.49 7.34
C LEU A 14 -8.61 -2.51 8.19
N LEU A 15 -9.11 -1.34 8.59
CA LEU A 15 -10.21 -1.22 9.53
C LEU A 15 -11.55 -1.51 8.84
N ASP A 16 -11.77 -0.90 7.67
CA ASP A 16 -13.03 -1.02 6.95
C ASP A 16 -13.00 -2.13 5.90
N ARG A 17 -11.81 -2.66 5.59
CA ARG A 17 -11.59 -3.67 4.55
C ARG A 17 -12.05 -3.22 3.17
N ARG A 18 -11.90 -1.91 2.88
CA ARG A 18 -12.27 -1.27 1.60
C ARG A 18 -11.28 -0.17 1.25
N ALA A 19 -11.10 0.06 -0.04
CA ALA A 19 -10.44 1.25 -0.53
C ALA A 19 -11.42 2.43 -0.42
N VAL A 20 -11.10 3.42 0.39
CA VAL A 20 -11.92 4.65 0.51
C VAL A 20 -11.04 5.85 0.28
N LYS A 21 -11.51 6.76 -0.57
CA LYS A 21 -10.83 8.04 -0.79
C LYS A 21 -11.00 8.92 0.44
N GLY A 22 -9.88 9.39 0.99
CA GLY A 22 -9.87 10.32 2.11
C GLY A 22 -10.19 11.76 1.68
N ASP A 23 -10.44 12.60 2.67
CA ASP A 23 -10.67 14.03 2.50
C ASP A 23 -9.39 14.80 2.83
N ALA A 24 -9.05 15.80 2.00
CA ALA A 24 -7.89 16.67 2.21
C ALA A 24 -7.96 17.48 3.52
N HIS A 25 -9.17 17.74 4.04
CA HIS A 25 -9.39 18.35 5.34
C HIS A 25 -8.82 17.48 6.48
N PHE A 26 -8.90 16.16 6.34
CA PHE A 26 -8.29 15.21 7.26
C PHE A 26 -6.98 14.70 6.65
N SER A 27 -5.96 15.54 6.65
CA SER A 27 -4.64 15.18 6.11
C SER A 27 -3.53 15.16 7.15
N HIS A 28 -2.49 14.38 6.89
CA HIS A 28 -1.25 14.33 7.67
C HIS A 28 -0.06 13.99 6.77
N THR A 29 1.06 14.71 6.94
CA THR A 29 2.29 14.41 6.21
C THR A 29 3.17 13.48 7.02
N TYR A 30 3.56 12.34 6.44
CA TYR A 30 4.44 11.36 7.06
C TYR A 30 5.45 10.84 6.04
N GLN A 31 6.73 10.81 6.40
CA GLN A 31 7.84 10.37 5.53
C GLN A 31 7.85 11.05 4.12
N GLY A 32 7.49 12.34 4.07
CA GLY A 32 7.51 13.13 2.82
C GLY A 32 6.31 12.90 1.88
N ALA A 33 5.32 12.11 2.29
CA ALA A 33 4.06 11.92 1.58
C ALA A 33 2.88 12.47 2.38
N THR A 34 1.89 13.02 1.68
CA THR A 34 0.64 13.51 2.29
C THR A 34 -0.40 12.41 2.25
N PHE A 35 -0.92 12.03 3.42
CA PHE A 35 -1.99 11.05 3.58
C PHE A 35 -3.31 11.77 3.83
N HIS A 36 -4.39 11.28 3.24
CA HIS A 36 -5.76 11.73 3.51
C HIS A 36 -6.52 10.63 4.24
N PHE A 37 -7.48 11.03 5.07
CA PHE A 37 -8.27 10.12 5.89
C PHE A 37 -9.76 10.39 5.67
N VAL A 38 -10.60 9.36 5.83
CA VAL A 38 -12.05 9.50 5.69
C VAL A 38 -12.65 10.36 6.79
N ASP A 39 -12.04 10.37 7.97
CA ASP A 39 -12.45 11.19 9.11
C ASP A 39 -11.28 11.46 10.07
N GLN A 40 -11.56 12.25 11.11
CA GLN A 40 -10.60 12.56 12.16
C GLN A 40 -10.15 11.32 12.95
N ALA A 41 -11.02 10.33 13.15
CA ALA A 41 -10.70 9.13 13.93
C ALA A 41 -9.67 8.25 13.20
N HIS A 42 -9.77 8.11 11.88
CA HIS A 42 -8.78 7.44 11.05
C HIS A 42 -7.45 8.19 11.07
N LYS A 43 -7.48 9.51 10.92
CA LYS A 43 -6.26 10.34 11.06
C LYS A 43 -5.57 10.12 12.40
N ASP A 44 -6.31 10.15 13.50
CA ASP A 44 -5.76 9.99 14.85
C ASP A 44 -5.17 8.59 15.06
N ARG A 45 -5.81 7.54 14.52
CA ARG A 45 -5.28 6.17 14.51
C ARG A 45 -3.95 6.09 13.77
N PHE A 46 -3.89 6.68 12.58
CA PHE A 46 -2.66 6.69 11.78
C PHE A 46 -1.54 7.46 12.49
N VAL A 47 -1.81 8.66 13.00
CA VAL A 47 -0.81 9.48 13.70
C VAL A 47 -0.27 8.76 14.94
N LYS A 48 -1.11 7.99 15.64
CA LYS A 48 -0.71 7.23 16.83
C LYS A 48 0.25 6.08 16.50
N ASP A 49 0.02 5.37 15.39
CA ASP A 49 0.88 4.26 14.97
C ASP A 49 0.90 4.14 13.42
N PRO A 50 1.69 4.97 12.72
CA PRO A 50 1.69 4.97 11.26
C PRO A 50 2.11 3.64 10.66
N GLN A 51 3.06 2.95 11.32
CA GLN A 51 3.65 1.70 10.83
C GLN A 51 2.62 0.56 10.79
N ALA A 52 1.60 0.60 11.65
CA ALA A 52 0.52 -0.39 11.64
C ALA A 52 -0.40 -0.28 10.40
N TYR A 53 -0.48 0.89 9.76
CA TYR A 53 -1.43 1.14 8.65
C TYR A 53 -0.76 1.35 7.30
N LEU A 54 0.56 1.55 7.27
CA LEU A 54 1.27 1.58 6.00
C LEU A 54 1.17 0.22 5.30
N PRO A 55 0.83 0.18 4.00
CA PRO A 55 0.84 -1.07 3.26
C PRO A 55 2.26 -1.61 3.17
N ALA A 56 2.33 -2.91 2.92
CA ALA A 56 3.51 -3.57 2.46
C ALA A 56 4.15 -2.78 1.32
N TYR A 57 5.47 -2.75 1.36
CA TYR A 57 6.29 -2.17 0.30
C TYR A 57 6.02 -0.67 0.07
N GLY A 58 5.55 0.05 1.09
CA GLY A 58 5.47 1.52 1.09
C GLY A 58 4.49 2.09 0.06
N GLY A 59 3.51 1.30 -0.40
CA GLY A 59 2.51 1.71 -1.38
C GLY A 59 2.84 1.32 -2.82
N TRP A 60 3.92 0.56 -3.04
CA TRP A 60 4.29 0.03 -4.35
C TRP A 60 3.67 -1.35 -4.62
N CYS A 61 3.52 -1.70 -5.90
CA CYS A 61 2.93 -2.96 -6.33
C CYS A 61 3.68 -4.18 -5.77
N ALA A 62 2.97 -5.02 -5.00
CA ALA A 62 3.53 -6.22 -4.40
C ALA A 62 4.02 -7.23 -5.45
N TYR A 63 3.25 -7.39 -6.53
CA TYR A 63 3.65 -8.26 -7.63
C TYR A 63 4.96 -7.80 -8.29
N ALA A 64 5.07 -6.51 -8.64
CA ALA A 64 6.30 -5.99 -9.25
C ALA A 64 7.50 -6.09 -8.29
N MET A 65 7.26 -5.87 -6.99
CA MET A 65 8.27 -6.05 -5.96
C MET A 65 8.79 -7.49 -5.90
N GLY A 66 7.89 -8.48 -5.96
CA GLY A 66 8.26 -9.91 -5.90
C GLY A 66 8.82 -10.45 -7.20
N ALA A 67 8.21 -10.13 -8.34
CA ALA A 67 8.54 -10.69 -9.63
C ALA A 67 9.77 -10.01 -10.27
N ARG A 68 9.93 -8.71 -10.06
CA ARG A 68 10.88 -7.87 -10.83
C ARG A 68 11.82 -7.03 -9.98
N ASN A 69 11.64 -6.98 -8.66
CA ASN A 69 12.40 -6.09 -7.78
C ASN A 69 12.28 -4.61 -8.20
N GLU A 70 11.08 -4.20 -8.62
CA GLU A 70 10.79 -2.86 -9.14
C GLU A 70 9.72 -2.15 -8.30
N LYS A 71 9.80 -0.81 -8.24
CA LYS A 71 8.75 0.04 -7.70
C LYS A 71 7.82 0.45 -8.83
N VAL A 72 6.62 -0.14 -8.86
CA VAL A 72 5.58 0.15 -9.85
C VAL A 72 4.37 0.71 -9.13
N THR A 73 3.79 1.78 -9.68
CA THR A 73 2.57 2.41 -9.15
C THR A 73 1.40 1.40 -9.12
N VAL A 74 0.39 1.71 -8.33
CA VAL A 74 -0.71 0.81 -8.02
C VAL A 74 -2.02 1.42 -8.44
N ASP A 75 -3.04 0.57 -8.53
CA ASP A 75 -4.42 1.00 -8.43
C ASP A 75 -4.82 0.91 -6.95
N PRO A 76 -5.21 2.03 -6.30
CA PRO A 76 -5.66 2.03 -4.91
C PRO A 76 -6.77 1.01 -4.63
N GLU A 77 -7.65 0.74 -5.59
CA GLU A 77 -8.79 -0.14 -5.38
C GLU A 77 -8.42 -1.62 -5.50
N THR A 78 -7.22 -1.93 -6.01
CA THR A 78 -6.74 -3.30 -6.18
C THR A 78 -5.75 -3.66 -5.07
N PHE A 79 -6.27 -4.26 -4.00
CA PHE A 79 -5.49 -4.63 -2.82
C PHE A 79 -5.83 -6.02 -2.26
N LYS A 80 -4.94 -6.53 -1.41
CA LYS A 80 -5.12 -7.76 -0.62
C LYS A 80 -4.69 -7.50 0.82
N ILE A 81 -5.40 -8.08 1.78
CA ILE A 81 -4.97 -8.09 3.19
C ILE A 81 -4.45 -9.49 3.51
N LYS A 82 -3.23 -9.57 4.01
CA LYS A 82 -2.59 -10.83 4.46
C LYS A 82 -1.77 -10.56 5.70
N ASP A 83 -1.96 -11.38 6.75
CA ASP A 83 -1.24 -11.29 8.02
C ASP A 83 -1.27 -9.88 8.64
N GLY A 84 -2.42 -9.21 8.57
CA GLY A 84 -2.61 -7.84 9.10
C GLY A 84 -1.93 -6.74 8.28
N ARG A 85 -1.36 -7.05 7.11
CA ARG A 85 -0.71 -6.08 6.21
C ARG A 85 -1.50 -5.94 4.91
N VAL A 86 -1.54 -4.72 4.38
CA VAL A 86 -2.15 -4.41 3.08
C VAL A 86 -1.10 -4.56 1.99
N PHE A 87 -1.45 -5.21 0.88
CA PHE A 87 -0.64 -5.34 -0.32
C PHE A 87 -1.41 -4.67 -1.45
N LEU A 88 -0.77 -3.72 -2.13
CA LEU A 88 -1.36 -3.00 -3.26
C LEU A 88 -0.84 -3.58 -4.57
N PHE A 89 -1.64 -3.47 -5.63
CA PHE A 89 -1.35 -4.09 -6.91
C PHE A 89 -1.54 -3.10 -8.06
N TYR A 90 -0.75 -3.30 -9.11
CA TYR A 90 -0.99 -2.62 -10.37
C TYR A 90 -2.22 -3.24 -11.02
N ASN A 91 -3.17 -2.38 -11.39
CA ASN A 91 -4.31 -2.76 -12.20
C ASN A 91 -4.61 -1.66 -13.22
N ARG A 92 -4.59 -2.01 -14.50
CA ARG A 92 -4.96 -1.09 -15.58
C ARG A 92 -5.34 -1.86 -16.84
N PHE A 93 -6.47 -1.48 -17.44
CA PHE A 93 -6.99 -2.06 -18.68
C PHE A 93 -7.10 -3.60 -18.61
N PHE A 94 -6.18 -4.31 -19.27
CA PHE A 94 -6.17 -5.76 -19.39
C PHE A 94 -5.18 -6.44 -18.43
N THR A 95 -4.57 -5.69 -17.51
CA THR A 95 -3.57 -6.21 -16.58
C THR A 95 -4.06 -6.00 -15.16
N ASN A 96 -4.26 -7.09 -14.43
CA ASN A 96 -4.52 -7.09 -12.99
C ASN A 96 -3.50 -8.01 -12.31
N THR A 97 -2.49 -7.39 -11.70
CA THR A 97 -1.39 -8.13 -11.08
C THR A 97 -1.76 -8.79 -9.74
N LEU A 98 -2.94 -8.51 -9.18
CA LEU A 98 -3.47 -9.27 -8.05
C LEU A 98 -3.84 -10.69 -8.48
N THR A 99 -4.35 -10.88 -9.70
CA THR A 99 -4.64 -12.21 -10.25
C THR A 99 -3.35 -13.01 -10.38
N ASP A 100 -2.34 -12.46 -11.06
CA ASP A 100 -1.02 -13.09 -11.22
C ASP A 100 -0.35 -13.38 -9.86
N TRP A 101 -0.50 -12.46 -8.89
CA TRP A 101 -0.01 -12.67 -7.54
C TRP A 101 -0.67 -13.87 -6.86
N ASN A 102 -1.99 -14.00 -6.96
CA ASN A 102 -2.71 -15.08 -6.29
C ASN A 102 -2.38 -16.45 -6.88
N GLU A 103 -1.99 -16.53 -8.15
CA GLU A 103 -1.57 -17.78 -8.80
C GLU A 103 -0.20 -18.27 -8.33
N ASP A 104 0.72 -17.36 -7.96
CA ASP A 104 2.12 -17.69 -7.62
C ASP A 104 2.59 -17.02 -6.31
N GLU A 105 1.66 -16.80 -5.36
CA GLU A 105 1.91 -16.07 -4.12
C GLU A 105 3.02 -16.72 -3.29
N GLY A 106 3.10 -18.05 -3.30
CA GLY A 106 4.10 -18.81 -2.56
C GLY A 106 5.54 -18.49 -2.96
N ARG A 107 5.80 -18.19 -4.23
CA ARG A 107 7.11 -17.76 -4.71
C ARG A 107 7.29 -16.24 -4.60
N LEU A 108 6.25 -15.48 -4.94
CA LEU A 108 6.30 -14.03 -5.03
C LEU A 108 6.44 -13.35 -3.67
N TYR A 109 5.72 -13.83 -2.64
CA TYR A 109 5.76 -13.26 -1.30
C TYR A 109 7.15 -13.25 -0.67
N PRO A 110 7.87 -14.39 -0.54
CA PRO A 110 9.21 -14.38 0.03
C PRO A 110 10.22 -13.60 -0.83
N ALA A 111 10.02 -13.55 -2.16
CA ALA A 111 10.86 -12.72 -3.02
C ALA A 111 10.64 -11.22 -2.77
N ALA A 112 9.38 -10.79 -2.65
CA ALA A 112 9.03 -9.39 -2.38
C ALA A 112 9.56 -8.92 -1.02
N GLU A 113 9.48 -9.76 0.03
CA GLU A 113 10.05 -9.44 1.35
C GLU A 113 11.58 -9.23 1.28
N ARG A 114 12.32 -10.12 0.59
CA ARG A 114 13.77 -9.96 0.41
C ARG A 114 14.12 -8.69 -0.38
N ASN A 115 13.42 -8.47 -1.49
CA ASN A 115 13.62 -7.33 -2.37
C ASN A 115 13.35 -6.00 -1.64
N TRP A 116 12.26 -5.92 -0.89
CA TRP A 116 11.92 -4.74 -0.11
C TRP A 116 12.90 -4.45 1.02
N ALA A 117 13.38 -5.49 1.73
CA ALA A 117 14.42 -5.33 2.73
C ALA A 117 15.67 -4.68 2.12
N ALA A 118 16.11 -5.15 0.95
CA ALA A 118 17.24 -4.55 0.25
C ALA A 118 17.01 -3.08 -0.14
N PHE A 119 15.80 -2.69 -0.56
CA PHE A 119 15.47 -1.29 -0.85
C PHE A 119 15.57 -0.38 0.36
N LYS A 120 15.12 -0.83 1.53
CA LYS A 120 15.22 -0.04 2.77
C LYS A 120 16.65 0.16 3.25
N HIS A 121 17.58 -0.66 2.79
CA HIS A 121 19.01 -0.61 3.14
C HIS A 121 19.89 0.01 2.05
N ARG A 122 19.31 0.51 0.95
CA ARG A 122 20.06 1.30 -0.04
C ARG A 122 20.22 2.73 0.48
N PRO A 123 21.46 3.26 0.52
CA PRO A 123 21.74 4.64 0.95
C PRO A 123 21.06 5.67 0.05
#